data_AF-I4C276-F1
#
_entry.id   AF-I4C276-F1
#
_cell.length_a   1.000
_cell.length_b   1.000
_cell.length_c   1.000
_cell.angle_alpha   90.00
_cell.angle_beta   90.00
_cell.angle_gamma   90.00
#
_symmetry.space_group_name_H-M   'P 1'
#
loop_
_entity.id
_entity.type
_entity.pdbx_description
1 polymer ?
#
loop_
_entity_poly.entity_id
_entity_poly.type
_entity_poly.pdbx_seq_one_letter_code
_entity_poly.pdbx_strand_id
1 'polypeptide(L)'
;MFSFVTSKRNGSSRALRTVGTKSLISVALLILLCVALASYGTEFDSGPIESVSNNVVLVRGNKGIYELELIGPCLWCEEGLEVLITFSGILRATLTPHVKSPDSFSPRPVHVLITRDARYEE
;
A
#
# COMPACT_ATOMS: atom_id res chain seq x y z
N MET A 1 46.63 49.42 51.51
CA MET A 1 47.39 48.46 50.69
C MET A 1 46.37 47.69 49.84
N PHE A 2 46.68 47.51 48.55
CA PHE A 2 45.88 46.92 47.45
C PHE A 2 44.92 47.86 46.70
N SER A 3 45.49 48.48 45.65
CA SER A 3 44.80 48.91 44.44
C SER A 3 44.25 47.70 43.67
N PHE A 4 43.08 47.84 43.05
CA PHE A 4 42.67 46.99 41.93
C PHE A 4 42.25 47.87 40.76
N VAL A 5 42.98 47.69 39.66
CA VAL A 5 42.76 48.26 38.32
C VAL A 5 42.30 47.12 37.41
N THR A 6 41.56 47.50 36.36
CA THR A 6 41.19 46.72 35.16
C THR A 6 40.04 45.73 35.37
N SER A 7 39.19 45.38 34.42
CA SER A 7 39.20 45.52 32.97
C SER A 7 37.75 45.28 32.50
N LYS A 8 37.11 46.26 31.86
CA LYS A 8 35.78 46.08 31.26
C LYS A 8 35.97 45.40 29.91
N ARG A 9 35.95 44.06 29.86
CA ARG A 9 36.00 43.31 28.60
C ARG A 9 34.64 43.40 27.89
N ASN A 10 34.69 43.95 26.69
CA ASN A 10 33.62 43.99 25.71
C ASN A 10 32.88 42.66 25.58
N GLY A 11 31.56 42.71 25.62
CA GLY A 11 30.68 41.62 25.25
C GLY A 11 30.89 41.24 23.79
N SER A 12 31.51 40.09 23.57
CA SER A 12 31.51 39.43 22.27
C SER A 12 30.22 38.62 22.18
N SER A 13 29.17 39.24 21.65
CA SER A 13 27.95 38.56 21.24
C SER A 13 28.29 37.53 20.17
N ARG A 14 28.52 36.28 20.57
CA ARG A 14 28.46 35.15 19.63
C ARG A 14 27.00 34.98 19.24
N ALA A 15 26.63 35.60 18.12
CA ALA A 15 25.44 35.26 17.38
C ALA A 15 25.57 33.77 16.99
N LEU A 16 24.92 32.89 17.75
CA LEU A 16 24.68 31.52 17.36
C LEU A 16 23.90 31.57 16.05
N ARG A 17 24.58 31.22 14.96
CA ARG A 17 23.96 30.98 13.65
C ARG A 17 22.98 29.81 13.80
N THR A 18 21.72 30.10 14.06
CA THR A 18 20.60 29.14 13.94
C THR A 18 20.27 28.95 12.45
N VAL A 19 21.21 28.39 11.70
CA VAL A 19 21.04 28.02 10.28
C VAL A 19 21.35 26.54 10.20
N GLY A 20 20.36 25.69 10.51
CA GLY A 20 20.56 24.23 10.44
C GLY A 20 19.33 23.40 10.80
N THR A 21 18.48 23.87 11.71
CA THR A 21 17.33 23.08 12.19
C THR A 21 16.14 23.09 11.24
N LYS A 22 15.84 24.22 10.57
CA LYS A 22 14.71 24.31 9.62
C LYS A 22 14.89 23.41 8.39
N SER A 23 16.13 23.24 7.93
CA SER A 23 16.44 22.39 6.77
C SER A 23 16.27 20.91 7.10
N LEU A 24 16.75 20.48 8.27
CA LEU A 24 16.64 19.09 8.73
C LEU A 24 15.18 18.66 8.96
N ILE A 25 14.34 19.55 9.48
CA ILE A 25 12.91 19.27 9.68
C ILE A 25 12.20 19.08 8.33
N SER A 26 12.50 19.92 7.33
CA SER A 26 11.92 19.79 5.99
C SER A 26 12.28 18.45 5.33
N VAL A 27 13.56 18.04 5.42
CA VAL A 27 14.02 16.76 4.90
C VAL A 27 13.37 15.58 5.63
N ALA A 28 13.25 15.65 6.96
CA ALA A 28 12.58 14.62 7.75
C ALA A 28 11.08 14.49 7.38
N LEU A 29 10.39 15.62 7.15
CA LEU A 29 9.00 15.64 6.72
C LEU A 29 8.83 15.00 5.33
N LEU A 30 9.77 15.29 4.41
CA LEU A 30 9.75 14.76 3.06
C LEU A 30 9.97 13.24 3.04
N ILE A 31 10.87 12.75 3.90
CA ILE A 31 11.10 11.30 4.07
C ILE A 31 9.85 10.63 4.65
N LEU A 32 9.24 11.20 5.69
CA LEU A 32 7.99 10.67 6.27
C LEU A 32 6.86 10.63 5.24
N LEU A 33 6.74 11.65 4.40
CA LEU A 33 5.75 11.69 3.32
C LEU A 33 6.03 10.61 2.25
N CYS A 34 7.28 10.46 1.83
CA CYS A 34 7.68 9.41 0.89
C CYS A 34 7.43 8.01 1.45
N VAL A 35 7.71 7.78 2.74
CA VAL A 35 7.42 6.50 3.41
C VAL A 35 5.92 6.25 3.48
N ALA A 36 5.11 7.27 3.82
CA ALA A 36 3.65 7.15 3.84
C ALA A 36 3.08 6.81 2.45
N LEU A 37 3.61 7.43 1.39
CA LEU A 37 3.22 7.14 0.01
C LEU A 37 3.69 5.76 -0.45
N ALA A 38 4.90 5.33 -0.07
CA ALA A 38 5.41 4.00 -0.38
C ALA A 38 4.68 2.90 0.39
N SER A 39 4.09 3.22 1.55
CA SER A 39 3.30 2.28 2.36
C SER A 39 1.85 2.11 1.90
N TYR A 40 1.41 2.79 0.83
CA TYR A 40 0.25 2.34 0.06
C TYR A 40 0.65 1.05 -0.68
N GLY A 41 0.87 0.00 0.10
CA GLY A 41 1.21 -1.32 -0.38
C GLY A 41 0.05 -1.87 -1.20
N THR A 42 0.39 -2.64 -2.22
CA THR A 42 -0.56 -3.52 -2.89
C THR A 42 -1.10 -4.49 -1.85
N GLU A 43 -2.29 -4.23 -1.35
CA GLU A 43 -3.00 -5.22 -0.55
C GLU A 43 -3.29 -6.44 -1.42
N PHE A 44 -3.29 -7.60 -0.79
CA PHE A 44 -3.73 -8.84 -1.42
C PHE A 44 -4.62 -9.62 -0.47
N ASP A 45 -5.45 -10.47 -1.07
CA ASP A 45 -6.21 -11.51 -0.39
C ASP A 45 -6.21 -12.76 -1.28
N SER A 46 -6.53 -13.91 -0.72
CA SER A 46 -6.63 -15.15 -1.48
C SER A 46 -7.81 -15.97 -1.00
N GLY A 47 -8.35 -16.77 -1.89
CA GLY A 47 -9.39 -17.73 -1.57
C GLY A 47 -10.03 -18.32 -2.82
N PRO A 48 -10.97 -19.24 -2.65
CA PRO A 48 -11.64 -19.89 -3.76
C PRO A 48 -12.69 -18.99 -4.42
N ILE A 49 -12.87 -19.20 -5.72
CA ILE A 49 -14.05 -18.72 -6.44
C ILE A 49 -15.27 -19.49 -5.94
N GLU A 50 -16.29 -18.80 -5.42
CA GLU A 50 -17.55 -19.44 -4.97
C GLU A 50 -18.55 -19.58 -6.10
N SER A 51 -18.60 -18.60 -7.01
CA SER A 51 -19.54 -18.63 -8.15
C SER A 51 -19.05 -17.77 -9.32
N VAL A 52 -19.44 -18.14 -10.53
CA VAL A 52 -19.19 -17.38 -11.77
C VAL A 52 -20.51 -17.22 -12.52
N SER A 53 -21.01 -15.99 -12.66
CA SER A 53 -22.28 -15.70 -13.31
C SER A 53 -22.22 -14.39 -14.11
N ASN A 54 -22.47 -14.46 -15.42
CA ASN A 54 -22.65 -13.28 -16.28
C ASN A 54 -21.60 -12.17 -16.08
N ASN A 55 -20.31 -12.52 -16.19
CA ASN A 55 -19.15 -11.64 -15.95
C ASN A 55 -18.91 -11.21 -14.50
N VAL A 56 -19.71 -11.67 -13.56
CA VAL A 56 -19.48 -11.48 -12.13
C VAL A 56 -18.87 -12.74 -11.56
N VAL A 57 -17.81 -12.57 -10.77
CA VAL A 57 -17.13 -13.63 -10.01
C VAL A 57 -17.25 -13.29 -8.55
N LEU A 58 -17.75 -14.24 -7.77
CA LEU A 58 -17.74 -14.14 -6.32
C LEU A 58 -16.54 -14.90 -5.77
N VAL A 59 -15.71 -14.23 -4.98
CA VAL A 59 -14.54 -14.84 -4.35
C VAL A 59 -14.66 -14.71 -2.84
N ARG A 60 -14.57 -15.83 -2.12
CA ARG A 60 -14.45 -15.81 -0.66
C ARG A 60 -12.98 -15.79 -0.30
N GLY A 61 -12.43 -14.60 -0.12
CA GLY A 61 -11.07 -14.44 0.37
C GLY A 61 -10.98 -14.64 1.88
N ASN A 62 -9.77 -14.65 2.40
CA ASN A 62 -9.51 -14.78 3.84
C ASN A 62 -10.00 -13.58 4.65
N LYS A 63 -10.13 -12.40 4.02
CA LYS A 63 -10.56 -11.15 4.70
C LYS A 63 -12.04 -10.82 4.49
N GLY A 64 -12.74 -11.52 3.59
CA GLY A 64 -14.14 -11.23 3.28
C GLY A 64 -14.61 -11.85 1.96
N ILE A 65 -15.84 -11.51 1.58
CA ILE A 65 -16.44 -11.92 0.30
C ILE A 65 -16.37 -10.73 -0.67
N TYR A 66 -15.92 -11.00 -1.89
CA TYR A 66 -15.77 -10.00 -2.94
C TYR A 66 -16.67 -10.34 -4.11
N GLU A 67 -17.44 -9.36 -4.56
CA GLU A 67 -18.16 -9.41 -5.83
C GLU A 67 -17.33 -8.62 -6.85
N LEU A 68 -16.88 -9.33 -7.89
CA LEU A 68 -15.89 -8.83 -8.84
C LEU A 68 -16.46 -8.90 -10.25
N GLU A 69 -16.51 -7.78 -10.96
CA GLU A 69 -16.91 -7.72 -12.36
C GLU A 69 -15.69 -7.88 -13.27
N LEU A 70 -15.72 -8.85 -14.19
CA LEU A 70 -14.65 -9.16 -15.11
C LEU A 70 -14.53 -8.11 -16.22
N ILE A 71 -13.33 -7.56 -16.41
CA ILE A 71 -13.01 -6.68 -17.54
C ILE A 71 -12.53 -7.55 -18.72
N GLY A 72 -13.44 -8.34 -19.27
CA GLY A 72 -13.19 -9.25 -20.39
C GLY A 72 -13.36 -10.74 -20.05
N PRO A 73 -13.16 -11.64 -21.02
CA PRO A 73 -13.39 -13.07 -20.82
C PRO A 73 -12.36 -13.67 -19.85
N CYS A 74 -12.83 -14.44 -18.87
CA CYS A 74 -11.98 -15.26 -18.00
C CYS A 74 -12.10 -16.73 -18.40
N LEU A 75 -11.09 -17.26 -19.11
CA LEU A 75 -11.11 -18.63 -19.64
C LEU A 75 -10.81 -19.71 -18.59
N TRP A 76 -10.37 -19.29 -17.41
CA TRP A 76 -9.94 -20.19 -16.33
C TRP A 76 -10.73 -19.96 -15.04
N CYS A 77 -11.66 -19.00 -14.99
CA CYS A 77 -12.48 -18.77 -13.81
C CYS A 77 -13.49 -19.92 -13.67
N GLU A 78 -13.27 -20.77 -12.67
CA GLU A 78 -14.10 -21.92 -12.36
C GLU A 78 -14.36 -21.95 -10.85
N GLU A 79 -15.54 -22.41 -10.45
CA GLU A 79 -15.89 -22.57 -9.03
C GLU A 79 -14.91 -23.52 -8.32
N GLY A 80 -14.51 -23.17 -7.10
CA GLY A 80 -13.54 -23.90 -6.31
C GLY A 80 -12.07 -23.63 -6.67
N LEU A 81 -11.78 -22.89 -7.75
CA LEU A 81 -10.40 -22.54 -8.08
C LEU A 81 -9.85 -21.50 -7.09
N GLU A 82 -8.70 -21.81 -6.50
CA GLU A 82 -7.99 -20.90 -5.61
C GLU A 82 -7.36 -19.74 -6.41
N VAL A 83 -7.63 -18.50 -5.99
CA VAL A 83 -7.11 -17.30 -6.65
C VAL A 83 -6.47 -16.34 -5.65
N LEU A 84 -5.52 -15.55 -6.16
CA LEU A 84 -4.95 -14.39 -5.50
C LEU A 84 -5.60 -13.13 -6.07
N ILE A 85 -6.18 -12.32 -5.19
CA ILE A 85 -6.75 -11.00 -5.47
C ILE A 85 -5.67 -9.97 -5.14
N THR A 86 -5.17 -9.25 -6.14
CA THR A 86 -4.25 -8.13 -5.94
C THR A 86 -4.99 -6.82 -6.13
N PHE A 87 -5.12 -6.02 -5.07
CA PHE A 87 -5.85 -4.76 -5.10
C PHE A 87 -4.99 -3.64 -5.72
N SER A 88 -5.56 -2.93 -6.68
CA SER A 88 -4.95 -1.79 -7.37
C SER A 88 -5.81 -0.54 -7.14
N GLY A 89 -5.88 -0.14 -5.87
CA GLY A 89 -6.78 0.91 -5.39
C GLY A 89 -8.13 0.35 -4.93
N ILE A 90 -9.12 1.25 -4.82
CA ILE A 90 -10.40 0.96 -4.15
C ILE A 90 -11.36 0.14 -5.01
N LEU A 91 -11.34 0.33 -6.34
CA LEU A 91 -12.33 -0.22 -7.26
C LEU A 91 -11.76 -1.23 -8.25
N ARG A 92 -10.46 -1.51 -8.19
CA ARG A 92 -9.77 -2.35 -9.17
C ARG A 92 -8.98 -3.41 -8.47
N ALA A 93 -9.05 -4.62 -9.00
CA ALA A 93 -8.17 -5.71 -8.60
C ALA A 93 -7.73 -6.50 -9.83
N THR A 94 -6.79 -7.40 -9.59
CA THR A 94 -6.38 -8.42 -10.56
C THR A 94 -6.50 -9.77 -9.91
N LEU A 95 -7.20 -10.70 -10.58
CA LEU A 95 -7.29 -12.09 -10.20
C LEU A 95 -6.15 -12.87 -10.85
N THR A 96 -5.37 -13.56 -10.03
CA THR A 96 -4.30 -14.46 -10.48
C THR A 96 -4.61 -15.87 -9.98
N PRO A 97 -4.59 -16.89 -10.83
CA PRO A 97 -4.84 -18.27 -10.42
C PRO A 97 -3.70 -18.76 -9.50
N HIS A 98 -4.05 -19.36 -8.37
CA HIS A 98 -3.09 -19.96 -7.43
C HIS A 98 -2.78 -21.41 -7.83
N VAL A 99 -2.53 -21.66 -9.11
CA VAL A 99 -2.27 -23.00 -9.63
C VAL A 99 -0.77 -23.29 -9.58
N LYS A 100 -0.37 -24.16 -8.64
CA LYS A 100 0.90 -24.90 -8.70
C LYS A 100 0.70 -26.18 -9.54
N SER A 101 0.49 -26.06 -10.85
CA SER A 101 0.47 -27.25 -11.72
C SER A 101 1.75 -27.32 -12.55
N PRO A 102 2.46 -28.46 -12.57
CA PRO A 102 3.74 -28.63 -13.27
C PRO A 102 3.62 -28.59 -14.80
N ASP A 103 2.42 -28.71 -15.35
CA ASP A 103 2.18 -28.76 -16.80
C ASP A 103 1.65 -27.41 -17.35
N SER A 104 2.60 -26.49 -17.53
CA SER A 104 2.75 -25.46 -18.57
C SER A 104 1.58 -24.58 -19.06
N PHE A 105 0.41 -24.53 -18.41
CA PHE A 105 -0.56 -23.46 -18.66
C PHE A 105 -0.57 -22.49 -17.48
N SER A 106 0.32 -21.49 -17.53
CA SER A 106 0.26 -20.35 -16.60
C SER A 106 -0.87 -19.43 -17.06
N PRO A 107 -2.05 -19.46 -16.41
CA PRO A 107 -3.19 -18.71 -16.91
C PRO A 107 -2.93 -17.23 -16.66
N ARG A 108 -3.25 -16.39 -17.65
CA ARG A 108 -2.98 -14.95 -17.57
C ARG A 108 -3.85 -14.32 -16.46
N PRO A 109 -3.29 -13.40 -15.66
CA PRO A 109 -4.09 -12.63 -14.71
C PRO A 109 -5.21 -11.87 -15.42
N VAL A 110 -6.35 -11.74 -14.74
CA VAL A 110 -7.54 -11.05 -15.28
C VAL A 110 -7.82 -9.81 -14.44
N HIS A 111 -8.05 -8.68 -15.10
CA HIS A 111 -8.43 -7.45 -14.43
C HIS A 111 -9.92 -7.45 -14.11
N VAL A 112 -10.24 -6.98 -12.91
CA VAL A 112 -11.61 -6.95 -12.39
C VAL A 112 -11.92 -5.60 -11.74
N LEU A 113 -13.20 -5.25 -11.74
CA LEU A 113 -13.74 -4.16 -10.94
C LEU A 113 -14.35 -4.73 -9.67
N ILE A 114 -14.15 -4.05 -8.54
CA ILE A 114 -14.73 -4.45 -7.26
C ILE A 114 -16.10 -3.77 -7.18
N THR A 115 -17.18 -4.54 -7.30
CA THR A 115 -18.56 -4.03 -7.22
C THR A 115 -19.08 -4.08 -5.79
N ARG A 116 -18.66 -5.10 -5.02
CA ARG A 116 -18.90 -5.18 -3.59
C ARG A 116 -17.65 -5.67 -2.88
N ASP A 117 -17.29 -4.93 -1.82
CA ASP A 117 -16.22 -5.26 -0.91
C ASP A 117 -16.84 -5.47 0.48
N ALA A 118 -17.17 -6.73 0.79
CA ALA A 118 -17.76 -7.10 2.08
C ALA A 118 -16.68 -7.48 3.10
N ARG A 119 -15.46 -6.92 2.98
CA ARG A 119 -14.52 -6.93 4.09
C ARG A 119 -15.22 -6.25 5.27
N TYR A 120 -15.25 -6.92 6.43
CA TYR A 120 -15.84 -6.40 7.68
C TYR A 120 -17.37 -6.38 7.78
N GLU A 121 -18.11 -6.98 6.84
CA GLU A 121 -19.54 -7.29 7.07
C GLU A 121 -19.63 -8.64 7.80
N GLU A 122 -19.74 -8.59 9.14
CA GLU A 122 -20.05 -9.75 10.01
C GLU A 122 -21.48 -10.28 9.83
#